data_AF-A0A7C3HV96-F1
#
_entry.id   AF-A0A7C3HV96-F1
#
_cell.length_a   1.000
_cell.length_b   1.000
_cell.length_c   1.000
_cell.angle_alpha   90.00
_cell.angle_beta   90.00
_cell.angle_gamma   90.00
#
_symmetry.space_group_name_H-M   'P 1'
#
loop_
_entity.id
_entity.type
_entity.pdbx_description
1 polymer ?
#
loop_
_entity_poly.entity_id
_entity_poly.type
_entity_poly.pdbx_seq_one_letter_code
_entity_poly.pdbx_strand_id
1 'polypeptide(L)'
;MPRNSLLLFSLLAALPAAAQKPGDPAKGKEVYEQCAVCHSATTDEKKMGPSLKGLFKKARMTNGQKPTEANVMAIINKGKGTMPAFDDILSAAEKADLLAYLKTL
;
A
#
# COMPACT_ATOMS: atom_id res chain seq x y z
N MET A 1 31.82 -45.28 -31.20
CA MET A 1 31.07 -45.86 -30.06
C MET A 1 30.54 -44.72 -29.20
N PRO A 2 29.38 -44.88 -28.56
CA PRO A 2 28.27 -43.91 -28.64
C PRO A 2 28.22 -42.85 -27.54
N ARG A 3 27.55 -41.74 -27.88
CA ARG A 3 26.52 -41.01 -27.12
C ARG A 3 26.72 -40.94 -25.60
N ASN A 4 26.85 -39.72 -25.06
CA ASN A 4 25.79 -39.29 -24.16
C ASN A 4 25.62 -37.78 -24.09
N SER A 5 24.52 -37.35 -24.69
CA SER A 5 23.92 -36.02 -24.56
C SER A 5 23.24 -35.96 -23.20
N LEU A 6 23.66 -35.04 -22.32
CA LEU A 6 22.86 -34.66 -21.16
C LEU A 6 22.75 -33.13 -21.15
N LEU A 7 21.83 -32.62 -21.97
CA LEU A 7 21.27 -31.28 -21.83
C LEU A 7 20.45 -31.26 -20.54
N LEU A 8 21.03 -30.74 -19.45
CA LEU A 8 20.27 -30.38 -18.24
C LEU A 8 19.45 -29.12 -18.55
N PHE A 9 18.21 -29.33 -18.98
CA PHE A 9 17.19 -28.27 -18.99
C PHE A 9 16.76 -28.02 -17.55
N SER A 10 17.40 -27.05 -16.89
CA SER A 10 16.94 -26.52 -15.59
C SER A 10 15.58 -25.87 -15.78
N LEU A 11 14.54 -26.58 -15.36
CA LEU A 11 13.16 -26.09 -15.33
C LEU A 11 13.05 -25.03 -14.22
N LEU A 12 13.26 -23.75 -14.58
CA LEU A 12 12.93 -22.63 -13.70
C LEU A 12 11.41 -22.60 -13.52
N ALA A 13 10.92 -23.17 -12.42
CA ALA A 13 9.53 -23.08 -12.03
C ALA A 13 9.18 -21.60 -11.78
N ALA A 14 8.44 -20.99 -12.71
CA ALA A 14 7.86 -19.67 -12.51
C ALA A 14 6.82 -19.77 -11.38
N LEU A 15 7.20 -19.33 -10.18
CA LEU A 15 6.25 -19.13 -9.08
C LEU A 15 5.18 -18.15 -9.56
N PRO A 16 3.88 -18.49 -9.50
CA PRO A 16 2.85 -17.52 -9.80
C PRO A 16 2.98 -16.41 -8.77
N ALA A 17 3.26 -15.19 -9.22
CA ALA A 17 3.10 -14.02 -8.38
C ALA A 17 1.65 -14.04 -7.88
N ALA A 18 1.47 -14.24 -6.57
CA ALA A 18 0.14 -14.26 -5.97
C ALA A 18 -0.54 -12.95 -6.35
N ALA A 19 -1.50 -13.02 -7.27
CA ALA A 19 -2.28 -11.88 -7.69
C ALA A 19 -3.06 -11.43 -6.46
N GLN A 20 -2.59 -10.37 -5.80
CA GLN A 20 -3.35 -9.74 -4.72
C GLN A 20 -4.68 -9.30 -5.32
N LYS A 21 -5.76 -9.87 -4.79
CA LYS A 21 -7.12 -9.47 -5.14
C LYS A 21 -7.24 -7.94 -4.96
N PRO A 22 -7.88 -7.22 -5.89
CA PRO A 22 -8.12 -5.79 -5.71
C PRO A 22 -8.83 -5.55 -4.38
N GLY A 23 -8.36 -4.57 -3.60
CA GLY A 23 -8.99 -4.20 -2.35
C GLY A 23 -10.39 -3.62 -2.55
N ASP A 24 -11.21 -3.67 -1.51
CA ASP A 24 -12.56 -3.11 -1.45
C ASP A 24 -12.53 -1.71 -0.81
N PRO A 25 -12.84 -0.63 -1.55
CA PRO A 25 -12.80 0.73 -1.01
C PRO A 25 -13.87 0.99 0.06
N ALA A 26 -14.98 0.24 0.09
CA ALA A 26 -15.99 0.40 1.14
C ALA A 26 -15.45 -0.11 2.48
N LYS A 27 -14.81 -1.29 2.48
CA LYS A 27 -14.09 -1.81 3.66
C LYS A 27 -12.88 -0.96 4.01
N GLY A 28 -12.18 -0.43 3.00
CA GLY A 28 -11.06 0.47 3.21
C GLY A 28 -11.45 1.75 3.93
N LYS A 29 -12.67 2.25 3.71
CA LYS A 29 -13.22 3.37 4.47
C LYS A 29 -13.40 3.02 5.94
N GLU A 30 -13.86 1.81 6.27
CA GLU A 30 -13.99 1.35 7.66
C GLU A 30 -12.60 1.29 8.33
N VAL A 31 -11.59 0.74 7.64
CA VAL A 31 -10.21 0.77 8.13
C VAL A 31 -9.72 2.20 8.33
N TYR A 32 -10.05 3.12 7.42
CA TYR A 32 -9.65 4.53 7.49
C TYR A 32 -10.20 5.28 8.71
N GLU A 33 -11.29 4.84 9.35
CA GLU A 33 -11.87 5.54 10.50
C GLU A 33 -10.84 5.70 11.64
N GLN A 34 -9.90 4.76 11.81
CA GLN A 34 -8.80 4.90 12.77
C GLN A 34 -7.76 5.96 12.35
N CYS A 35 -7.65 6.26 11.06
CA CYS A 35 -6.79 7.30 10.50
C CYS A 35 -7.46 8.69 10.55
N ALA A 36 -8.79 8.74 10.57
CA ALA A 36 -9.59 9.96 10.46
C ALA A 36 -9.40 10.94 11.64
N VAL A 37 -8.97 10.43 12.79
CA VAL A 37 -8.59 11.26 13.96
C VAL A 37 -7.40 12.16 13.64
N CYS A 38 -6.46 11.69 12.81
CA CYS A 38 -5.25 12.43 12.45
C CYS A 38 -5.32 13.04 11.05
N HIS A 39 -6.13 12.47 10.15
CA HIS A 39 -6.13 12.84 8.73
C HIS A 39 -7.53 13.20 8.24
N SER A 40 -7.63 14.26 7.44
CA SER A 40 -8.85 14.54 6.69
C SER A 40 -8.83 13.85 5.33
N ALA A 41 -9.92 13.17 4.98
CA ALA A 41 -10.10 12.55 3.67
C ALA A 41 -10.73 13.49 2.64
N THR A 42 -11.51 14.48 3.11
CA THR A 42 -12.41 15.28 2.24
C THR A 42 -12.09 16.76 2.24
N THR A 43 -11.45 17.26 3.30
CA THR A 43 -11.07 18.68 3.43
C THR A 43 -9.56 18.84 3.33
N ASP A 44 -9.12 20.03 2.96
CA ASP A 44 -7.69 20.38 2.93
C ASP A 44 -7.14 20.73 4.34
N GLU A 45 -7.98 20.58 5.37
CA GLU A 45 -7.63 20.84 6.76
C GLU A 45 -6.49 19.92 7.22
N LYS A 46 -5.47 20.54 7.81
CA LYS A 46 -4.42 19.84 8.52
C LYS A 46 -4.88 19.62 9.97
N LYS A 47 -5.02 18.36 10.36
CA LYS A 47 -5.23 17.97 11.76
C LYS A 47 -3.86 17.68 12.40
N MET A 48 -3.72 16.57 13.12
CA MET A 48 -2.40 16.09 13.56
C MET A 48 -1.51 15.69 12.38
N GLY A 49 -2.11 15.02 11.39
CA GLY A 49 -1.49 14.67 10.12
C GLY A 49 -1.92 15.60 8.97
N PRO A 50 -1.20 15.56 7.83
CA PRO A 50 -1.61 16.26 6.62
C PRO A 50 -2.96 15.74 6.09
N SER A 51 -3.70 16.60 5.37
CA SER A 51 -4.86 16.15 4.59
C SER A 51 -4.47 15.11 3.54
N LEU A 52 -5.29 14.06 3.42
CA LEU A 52 -5.18 12.98 2.44
C LEU A 52 -6.17 13.14 1.28
N LYS A 53 -6.97 14.21 1.27
CA LYS A 53 -7.79 14.58 0.11
C LYS A 53 -6.93 14.64 -1.14
N GLY A 54 -7.34 13.91 -2.18
CA GLY A 54 -6.61 13.81 -3.43
C GLY A 54 -5.19 13.27 -3.30
N LEU A 55 -4.87 12.45 -2.30
CA LEU A 55 -3.50 11.99 -1.98
C LEU A 55 -2.72 11.57 -3.23
N PHE A 56 -3.29 10.70 -4.06
CA PHE A 56 -2.63 10.16 -5.26
C PHE A 56 -2.56 11.17 -6.43
N LYS A 57 -3.27 12.29 -6.34
CA LYS A 57 -3.22 13.41 -7.29
C LYS A 57 -2.16 14.45 -6.91
N LYS A 58 -1.59 14.37 -5.68
CA LYS A 58 -0.56 15.30 -5.22
C LYS A 58 0.77 15.04 -5.91
N ALA A 59 1.53 16.10 -6.19
CA ALA A 59 2.86 15.96 -6.77
C ALA A 59 3.83 15.24 -5.82
N ARG A 60 3.75 15.54 -4.51
CA ARG A 60 4.62 14.98 -3.46
C ARG A 60 3.89 14.87 -2.13
N MET A 61 4.30 13.89 -1.33
CA MET A 61 3.95 13.74 0.08
C MET A 61 4.85 14.60 0.97
N THR A 62 4.57 14.66 2.28
CA THR A 62 5.34 15.46 3.24
C THR A 62 6.78 15.00 3.46
N ASN A 63 7.17 13.84 2.93
CA ASN A 63 8.57 13.38 2.90
C ASN A 63 9.26 13.65 1.55
N GLY A 64 8.63 14.39 0.64
CA GLY A 64 9.16 14.72 -0.68
C GLY A 64 9.00 13.60 -1.74
N GLN A 65 8.59 12.39 -1.35
CA GLN A 65 8.36 11.30 -2.29
C GLN A 65 7.04 11.47 -3.06
N LYS A 66 6.95 10.89 -4.26
CA LYS A 66 5.67 10.79 -4.99
C LYS A 66 4.72 9.84 -4.24
N PRO A 67 3.41 10.12 -4.20
CA PRO A 67 2.41 9.25 -3.57
C PRO A 67 2.13 8.04 -4.46
N THR A 68 3.11 7.14 -4.60
CA THR A 68 2.88 5.82 -5.20
C THR A 68 2.34 4.88 -4.15
N GLU A 69 1.68 3.81 -4.58
CA GLU A 69 1.13 2.78 -3.67
C GLU A 69 2.21 2.25 -2.72
N ALA A 70 3.38 1.91 -3.25
CA ALA A 70 4.52 1.44 -2.47
C ALA A 70 5.00 2.48 -1.44
N ASN A 71 5.10 3.76 -1.82
CA ASN A 71 5.57 4.80 -0.89
C ASN A 71 4.53 5.10 0.19
N VAL A 72 3.24 5.13 -0.16
CA VAL A 72 2.14 5.31 0.79
C VAL A 72 2.11 4.15 1.78
N MET A 73 2.16 2.90 1.29
CA MET A 73 2.17 1.72 2.15
C MET A 73 3.43 1.64 3.00
N ALA A 74 4.59 2.06 2.51
CA ALA A 74 5.81 2.11 3.31
C ALA A 74 5.67 3.04 4.52
N ILE A 75 4.99 4.19 4.36
CA ILE A 75 4.71 5.12 5.47
C ILE A 75 3.68 4.52 6.42
N ILE A 76 2.61 3.91 5.92
CA ILE A 76 1.57 3.29 6.75
C ILE A 76 2.18 2.16 7.60
N ASN A 77 2.98 1.29 6.99
CA ASN A 77 3.58 0.16 7.68
C ASN A 77 4.60 0.61 8.74
N LYS A 78 5.48 1.56 8.40
CA LYS A 78 6.59 1.98 9.30
C LYS A 78 6.22 3.12 10.25
N GLY A 79 5.11 3.81 10.00
CA GLY A 79 4.81 5.07 10.65
C GLY A 79 5.76 6.20 10.19
N LYS A 80 5.53 7.41 10.71
CA LYS A 80 6.40 8.57 10.49
C LYS A 80 6.18 9.63 11.56
N GLY A 81 7.23 9.95 12.31
CA GLY A 81 7.13 10.95 13.39
C GLY A 81 6.15 10.47 14.45
N THR A 82 5.06 11.22 14.64
CA THR A 82 3.97 10.85 15.57
C THR A 82 2.92 9.90 14.95
N MET A 83 2.98 9.63 13.64
CA MET A 83 2.12 8.63 13.00
C MET A 83 2.62 7.22 13.39
N PRO A 84 1.80 6.40 14.07
CA PRO A 84 2.21 5.06 14.48
C PRO A 84 2.40 4.13 13.26
N ALA A 85 3.15 3.06 13.49
CA ALA A 85 3.33 1.98 12.53
C ALA A 85 2.11 1.04 12.55
N PHE A 86 1.63 0.64 11.38
CA PHE A 86 0.47 -0.24 11.23
C PHE A 86 0.82 -1.62 10.64
N ASP A 87 2.12 -1.95 10.49
CA ASP A 87 2.52 -3.19 9.84
C ASP A 87 1.99 -4.43 10.59
N ASP A 88 2.11 -4.42 11.92
CA ASP A 88 1.66 -5.51 12.79
C ASP A 88 0.20 -5.33 13.27
N ILE A 89 -0.45 -4.23 12.89
CA ILE A 89 -1.82 -3.90 13.29
C ILE A 89 -2.81 -4.28 12.20
N LEU A 90 -2.49 -3.97 10.94
CA LEU A 90 -3.37 -4.22 9.81
C LEU A 90 -2.94 -5.51 9.09
N SER A 91 -3.91 -6.39 8.85
CA SER A 91 -3.74 -7.54 7.98
C SER A 91 -3.44 -7.11 6.53
N ALA A 92 -2.93 -8.06 5.73
CA ALA A 92 -2.69 -7.80 4.31
C ALA A 92 -3.97 -7.42 3.55
N ALA A 93 -5.13 -7.96 3.95
CA ALA A 93 -6.42 -7.63 3.35
C ALA A 93 -6.84 -6.20 3.72
N GLU A 94 -6.74 -5.81 4.99
CA GLU A 94 -7.08 -4.46 5.43
C GLU A 94 -6.17 -3.40 4.81
N LYS A 95 -4.87 -3.71 4.63
CA LYS A 95 -3.93 -2.83 3.91
C LYS A 95 -4.34 -2.66 2.45
N ALA A 96 -4.77 -3.73 1.78
CA ALA A 96 -5.24 -3.66 0.40
C ALA A 96 -6.55 -2.86 0.28
N ASP A 97 -7.50 -3.09 1.17
CA ASP A 97 -8.77 -2.37 1.24
C ASP A 97 -8.54 -0.89 1.54
N LEU A 98 -7.73 -0.55 2.55
CA LEU A 98 -7.34 0.82 2.88
C LEU A 98 -6.71 1.52 1.69
N LEU A 99 -5.76 0.87 1.01
CA LEU A 99 -5.13 1.43 -0.18
C LEU A 99 -6.15 1.68 -1.31
N ALA A 100 -7.11 0.78 -1.50
CA ALA A 100 -8.19 0.97 -2.47
C ALA A 100 -9.03 2.20 -2.14
N TYR A 101 -9.39 2.40 -0.87
CA TYR A 101 -10.11 3.60 -0.43
C TYR A 101 -9.28 4.88 -0.62
N LEU A 102 -8.01 4.89 -0.23
CA LEU A 102 -7.13 6.06 -0.37
C LEU A 102 -6.99 6.51 -1.84
N LYS A 103 -7.08 5.59 -2.80
CA LYS A 103 -7.09 5.89 -4.24
C LYS A 103 -8.35 6.61 -4.72
N THR A 104 -9.45 6.53 -3.96
CA THR A 104 -10.71 7.22 -4.30
C THR A 104 -10.73 8.68 -3.85
N LEU A 105 -9.77 9.11 -3.02
CA LEU A 105 -9.73 10.44 -2.41
C LEU A 105 -9.40 11.59 -3.39
#